data_AF-A0A934KB93-F1
#
_entry.id   AF-A0A934KB93-F1
#
_cell.length_a   1.000
_cell.length_b   1.000
_cell.length_c   1.000
_cell.angle_alpha   90.00
_cell.angle_beta   90.00
_cell.angle_gamma   90.00
#
_symmetry.space_group_name_H-M   'P 1'
#
loop_
_entity.id
_entity.type
_entity.pdbx_description
1 polymer ?
#
loop_
_entity_poly.entity_id
_entity_poly.type
_entity_poly.pdbx_seq_one_letter_code
_entity_poly.pdbx_strand_id
1 'polypeptide(L)'
;MISTRRLAFASSREINFLNLTGRLQAEVTASGLTQGRIFIQSLHTTLGLTLNENEPLLLADLEAMLERLSPRHGAYEHDDFARRVGILADEPRNGQAHCQQLLLLPSCTVLVENGRLVLGRWQSVFAVELDGPRQREVAVQLEGEFDASRGRESDQDLVELELGRQLLVDMELVRQPMQRLVEAGGKRVRPRLVMLSARLGPDHDPLRAAQLAAAVELIHDATLVHDDYVDQAATRRGRASVASAEGPERAIAVGDYYFAKATRLIAELGNQTVTQTISQTMEEICLAQIDDVRLRGVYPGDYAMYLRVVRGKTAALFAAACRAGAQLANAPADVCQRLERFGEVLGIAFQMSDDLIDYSSTSGKPAGQDIRERAVSLPLIYATEHSRLGTRVKELLDGTLGEPEVAEIQRLVGQTGALERVSEEARGLVSAAVRELEQVDLNGVRPALISLAEATVDRQA
;
A
#
# COMPACT_ATOMS: atom_id res chain seq x y z
N MET A 1 -7.18 9.65 27.29
CA MET A 1 -5.85 10.27 27.09
C MET A 1 -6.00 11.57 26.33
N ILE A 2 -4.98 12.43 26.31
CA ILE A 2 -5.00 13.71 25.57
C ILE A 2 -3.74 13.78 24.70
N SER A 3 -3.89 14.12 23.42
CA SER A 3 -2.79 14.36 22.47
C SER A 3 -2.98 15.71 21.78
N THR A 4 -1.91 16.50 21.66
CA THR A 4 -1.97 17.86 21.06
C THR A 4 -1.00 17.97 19.89
N ARG A 5 -1.46 18.58 18.78
CA ARG A 5 -0.70 18.75 17.53
C ARG A 5 -0.97 20.11 16.89
N ARG A 6 -0.13 20.49 15.93
CA ARG A 6 -0.31 21.67 15.07
C ARG A 6 -0.53 21.22 13.63
N LEU A 7 -1.56 21.74 12.99
CA LEU A 7 -1.86 21.47 11.59
C LEU A 7 -1.62 22.75 10.77
N ALA A 8 -0.52 22.77 10.01
CA ALA A 8 -0.16 23.92 9.16
C ALA A 8 -0.77 23.81 7.75
N PHE A 9 -1.12 24.93 7.13
CA PHE A 9 -1.58 25.01 5.74
C PHE A 9 -1.30 26.39 5.13
N ALA A 10 -1.29 26.44 3.81
CA ALA A 10 -1.20 27.68 3.04
C ALA A 10 -2.54 28.00 2.39
N SER A 11 -3.03 29.22 2.56
CA SER A 11 -4.14 29.74 1.76
C SER A 11 -3.62 30.30 0.43
N SER A 12 -4.45 30.26 -0.61
CA SER A 12 -4.09 30.72 -1.96
C SER A 12 -4.82 32.00 -2.38
N ARG A 13 -5.82 32.42 -1.61
CA ARG A 13 -6.69 33.58 -1.87
C ARG A 13 -6.88 34.37 -0.58
N GLU A 14 -7.35 35.60 -0.74
CA GLU A 14 -7.63 36.52 0.37
C GLU A 14 -8.72 35.98 1.30
N ILE A 15 -9.89 35.64 0.74
CA ILE A 15 -10.86 34.77 1.41
C ILE A 15 -10.74 33.37 0.80
N ASN A 16 -10.42 32.38 1.64
CA ASN A 16 -10.23 31.00 1.18
C ASN A 16 -10.86 30.02 2.16
N PHE A 17 -11.83 29.24 1.70
CA PHE A 17 -12.35 28.09 2.43
C PHE A 17 -11.45 26.86 2.18
N LEU A 18 -10.67 26.47 3.18
CA LEU A 18 -9.82 25.28 3.13
C LEU A 18 -10.51 24.13 3.84
N ASN A 19 -10.85 23.07 3.11
CA ASN A 19 -11.44 21.87 3.69
C ASN A 19 -10.38 21.08 4.47
N LEU A 20 -10.52 21.04 5.79
CA LEU A 20 -9.62 20.33 6.70
C LEU A 20 -10.06 18.90 7.01
N THR A 21 -11.24 18.47 6.56
CA THR A 21 -11.88 17.20 6.96
C THR A 21 -10.96 15.99 6.79
N GLY A 22 -10.38 15.81 5.59
CA GLY A 22 -9.48 14.69 5.31
C GLY A 22 -8.21 14.72 6.15
N ARG A 23 -7.69 15.92 6.43
CA ARG A 23 -6.48 16.10 7.24
C ARG A 23 -6.75 15.80 8.72
N LEU A 24 -7.88 16.25 9.23
CA LEU A 24 -8.32 15.95 10.59
C LEU A 24 -8.62 14.45 10.77
N GLN A 25 -9.22 13.80 9.77
CA GLN A 25 -9.40 12.36 9.76
C GLN A 25 -8.05 11.62 9.77
N ALA A 26 -7.05 12.11 9.04
CA ALA A 26 -5.70 11.55 9.08
C ALA A 26 -5.07 11.67 10.48
N GLU A 27 -5.26 12.80 11.19
CA GLU A 27 -4.81 12.95 12.58
C GLU A 27 -5.51 11.98 13.54
N VAL A 28 -6.83 11.78 13.38
CA VAL A 28 -7.58 10.77 14.16
C VAL A 28 -6.99 9.38 13.92
N THR A 29 -6.81 8.99 12.66
CA THR A 29 -6.23 7.70 12.29
C THR A 29 -4.82 7.52 12.85
N ALA A 30 -3.94 8.51 12.65
CA ALA A 30 -2.54 8.47 13.09
C ALA A 30 -2.39 8.49 14.62
N SER A 31 -3.36 9.07 15.33
CA SER A 31 -3.35 9.07 16.80
C SER A 31 -3.79 7.73 17.39
N GLY A 32 -4.54 6.92 16.64
CA GLY A 32 -5.19 5.72 17.17
C GLY A 32 -6.44 6.01 18.02
N LEU A 33 -6.97 7.23 18.01
CA LEU A 33 -8.23 7.56 18.71
C LEU A 33 -9.39 6.76 18.11
N THR A 34 -10.04 5.90 18.91
CA THR A 34 -11.16 5.06 18.47
C THR A 34 -12.51 5.62 18.88
N GLN A 35 -12.61 6.17 20.08
CA GLN A 35 -13.83 6.77 20.63
C GLN A 35 -13.46 8.06 21.36
N GLY A 36 -14.13 9.17 21.06
CA GLY A 36 -13.86 10.45 21.74
C GLY A 36 -14.18 11.67 20.91
N ARG A 37 -13.29 12.65 20.92
CA ARG A 37 -13.46 13.92 20.21
C ARG A 37 -12.14 14.53 19.75
N ILE A 38 -12.23 15.35 18.72
CA ILE A 38 -11.19 16.25 18.26
C ILE A 38 -11.65 17.69 18.48
N PHE A 39 -10.81 18.47 19.16
CA PHE A 39 -10.97 19.91 19.39
C PHE A 39 -9.99 20.66 18.50
N ILE A 40 -10.49 21.64 17.76
CA ILE A 40 -9.70 22.42 16.79
C ILE A 40 -9.83 23.88 17.16
N GLN A 41 -8.72 24.59 17.26
CA GLN A 41 -8.68 26.00 17.62
C GLN A 41 -7.82 26.79 16.64
N SER A 42 -8.37 27.90 16.14
CA SER A 42 -7.61 28.87 15.38
C SER A 42 -6.59 29.57 16.28
N LEU A 43 -5.38 29.75 15.77
CA LEU A 43 -4.30 30.49 16.43
C LEU A 43 -4.12 31.89 15.84
N HIS A 44 -4.96 32.27 14.88
CA HIS A 44 -4.85 33.50 14.13
C HIS A 44 -6.13 34.32 14.30
N THR A 45 -5.96 35.62 14.49
CA THR A 45 -7.04 36.58 14.71
C THR A 45 -7.84 36.93 13.44
N THR A 46 -7.36 36.49 12.27
CA THR A 46 -8.00 36.65 10.95
C THR A 46 -8.29 35.29 10.28
N LEU A 47 -8.37 34.22 11.06
CA LEU A 47 -8.74 32.88 10.60
C LEU A 47 -9.93 32.35 11.41
N GLY A 48 -11.00 31.98 10.73
CA GLY A 48 -12.18 31.36 11.32
C GLY A 48 -12.27 29.86 11.05
N LEU A 49 -13.13 29.18 11.80
CA LEU A 49 -13.52 27.79 11.57
C LEU A 49 -15.03 27.72 11.35
N THR A 50 -15.46 26.78 10.50
CA THR A 50 -16.88 26.51 10.27
C THR A 50 -17.12 25.05 9.89
N LEU A 51 -18.33 24.55 10.16
CA LEU A 51 -18.80 23.24 9.71
C LEU A 51 -19.96 23.45 8.75
N ASN A 52 -19.77 23.12 7.48
CA ASN A 52 -20.80 23.29 6.47
C ASN A 52 -20.60 22.35 5.29
N GLU A 53 -21.43 22.47 4.26
CA GLU A 53 -21.35 21.66 3.05
C GLU A 53 -20.23 22.11 2.12
N ASN A 54 -19.50 21.13 1.57
CA ASN A 54 -18.46 21.37 0.57
C ASN A 54 -19.04 21.49 -0.84
N GLU A 55 -19.92 22.46 -1.03
CA GLU A 55 -20.54 22.78 -2.31
C GLU A 55 -20.03 24.17 -2.77
N PRO A 56 -19.42 24.27 -3.97
CA PRO A 56 -18.75 25.50 -4.41
C PRO A 56 -19.61 26.77 -4.42
N LEU A 57 -20.90 26.67 -4.78
CA LEU A 57 -21.79 27.83 -4.85
C LEU A 57 -22.18 28.31 -3.45
N LEU A 58 -22.42 27.39 -2.50
CA LEU A 58 -22.65 27.75 -1.11
C LEU A 58 -21.44 28.46 -0.50
N LEU A 59 -20.22 27.99 -0.78
CA LEU A 59 -19.00 28.65 -0.30
C LEU A 59 -18.86 30.05 -0.90
N ALA A 60 -19.25 30.24 -2.17
CA ALA A 60 -19.28 31.56 -2.80
C ALA A 60 -20.36 32.48 -2.17
N ASP A 61 -21.53 31.96 -1.84
CA ASP A 61 -22.59 32.70 -1.14
C ASP A 61 -22.14 33.14 0.27
N LEU A 62 -21.40 32.28 0.98
CA LEU A 62 -20.81 32.61 2.28
C LEU A 62 -19.74 33.70 2.16
N GLU A 63 -18.87 33.63 1.15
CA GLU A 63 -17.90 34.69 0.86
C GLU A 63 -18.62 36.03 0.58
N ALA A 64 -19.64 36.02 -0.28
CA ALA A 64 -20.42 37.22 -0.60
C ALA A 64 -21.20 37.77 0.62
N MET A 65 -21.64 36.89 1.52
CA MET A 65 -22.26 37.30 2.78
C MET A 65 -21.26 38.02 3.69
N LEU A 66 -20.06 37.45 3.89
CA LEU A 66 -19.00 38.06 4.69
C LEU A 66 -18.61 39.44 4.14
N GLU A 67 -18.51 39.56 2.81
CA GLU A 67 -18.21 40.83 2.13
C GLU A 67 -19.29 41.89 2.33
N ARG A 68 -20.57 41.50 2.34
CA ARG A 68 -21.68 42.45 2.60
C ARG A 68 -21.71 42.91 4.06
N LEU A 69 -21.45 42.02 5.01
CA LEU A 69 -21.49 42.33 6.43
C LEU A 69 -20.28 43.14 6.89
N SER A 70 -19.11 42.86 6.32
CA SER A 70 -17.87 43.56 6.60
C SER A 70 -17.09 43.73 5.29
N PRO A 71 -17.32 44.83 4.55
CA PRO A 71 -16.72 45.06 3.23
C PRO A 71 -15.22 45.33 3.29
N ARG A 72 -14.44 44.82 2.34
CA ARG A 72 -12.98 45.00 2.23
C ARG A 72 -12.55 46.47 2.20
N HIS A 73 -13.35 47.31 1.56
CA HIS A 73 -13.08 48.75 1.43
C HIS A 73 -13.89 49.60 2.41
N GLY A 74 -14.40 48.99 3.48
CA GLY A 74 -15.03 49.71 4.59
C GLY A 74 -14.03 50.57 5.36
N ALA A 75 -14.54 51.57 6.09
CA ALA A 75 -13.74 52.36 7.01
C ALA A 75 -13.69 51.65 8.37
N TYR A 76 -12.53 51.08 8.72
CA TYR A 76 -12.30 50.44 10.01
C TYR A 76 -11.30 51.26 10.82
N GLU A 77 -11.66 51.63 12.05
CA GLU A 77 -10.74 52.34 12.94
C GLU A 77 -9.47 51.53 13.24
N HIS A 78 -9.53 50.20 13.13
CA HIS A 78 -8.38 49.31 13.25
C HIS A 78 -7.27 49.62 12.23
N ASP A 79 -7.62 50.17 11.07
CA ASP A 79 -6.67 50.49 10.00
C ASP A 79 -6.05 51.90 10.14
N ASP A 80 -6.45 52.64 11.18
CA ASP A 80 -5.83 53.91 11.57
C ASP A 80 -4.60 53.68 12.46
N PHE A 81 -3.47 53.43 11.80
CA PHE A 81 -2.19 53.22 12.46
C PHE A 81 -1.63 54.45 13.19
N ALA A 82 -2.16 55.66 12.94
CA ALA A 82 -1.76 56.84 13.71
C ALA A 82 -2.36 56.84 15.12
N ARG A 83 -3.45 56.09 15.35
CA ARG A 83 -4.15 55.98 16.63
C ARG A 83 -3.87 54.67 17.38
N ARG A 84 -3.42 53.62 16.69
CA ARG A 84 -3.10 52.32 17.31
C ARG A 84 -1.76 52.36 18.07
N VAL A 85 -1.69 51.59 19.16
CA VAL A 85 -0.50 51.50 20.03
C VAL A 85 0.08 50.09 19.94
N GLY A 86 1.42 49.97 19.91
CA GLY A 86 2.10 48.67 19.94
C GLY A 86 2.11 47.89 18.62
N ILE A 87 2.07 48.59 17.48
CA ILE A 87 2.05 47.99 16.13
C ILE A 87 3.47 47.66 15.68
N LEU A 88 3.65 46.50 15.05
CA LEU A 88 4.86 46.16 14.31
C LEU A 88 4.95 47.00 13.02
N ALA A 89 6.16 47.28 12.53
CA ALA A 89 6.38 48.20 11.42
C ALA A 89 5.76 47.72 10.08
N ASP A 90 5.39 46.45 9.98
CA ASP A 90 4.91 45.74 8.80
C ASP A 90 3.47 45.22 8.93
N GLU A 91 2.71 45.68 9.93
CA GLU A 91 1.31 45.27 10.12
C GLU A 91 0.44 45.69 8.91
N PRO A 92 -0.28 44.75 8.26
CA PRO A 92 -1.16 45.05 7.16
C PRO A 92 -2.50 45.64 7.64
N ARG A 93 -3.13 46.44 6.77
CA ARG A 93 -4.51 46.91 7.00
C ARG A 93 -5.48 45.75 6.75
N ASN A 94 -6.01 45.18 7.82
CA ASN A 94 -6.87 44.01 7.81
C ASN A 94 -8.04 44.12 8.80
N GLY A 95 -8.48 45.34 9.13
CA GLY A 95 -9.61 45.58 10.05
C GLY A 95 -10.88 44.85 9.62
N GLN A 96 -11.11 44.73 8.31
CA GLN A 96 -12.19 43.91 7.76
C GLN A 96 -12.06 42.44 8.15
N ALA A 97 -10.87 41.84 8.04
CA ALA A 97 -10.67 40.42 8.28
C ALA A 97 -10.91 40.07 9.74
N HIS A 98 -10.52 40.97 10.66
CA HIS A 98 -10.86 40.86 12.08
C HIS A 98 -12.38 40.90 12.31
N CYS A 99 -13.09 41.83 11.67
CA CYS A 99 -14.55 41.93 11.80
C CYS A 99 -15.27 40.71 11.21
N GLN A 100 -14.80 40.19 10.06
CA GLN A 100 -15.32 38.96 9.47
C GLN A 100 -15.04 37.74 10.35
N GLN A 101 -13.88 37.69 11.02
CA GLN A 101 -13.54 36.59 11.91
C GLN A 101 -14.52 36.47 13.08
N LEU A 102 -15.05 37.59 13.58
CA LEU A 102 -16.08 37.61 14.65
C LEU A 102 -17.40 36.92 14.23
N LEU A 103 -17.64 36.74 12.93
CA LEU A 103 -18.81 36.05 12.39
C LEU A 103 -18.61 34.54 12.25
N LEU A 104 -17.38 34.06 12.48
CA LEU A 104 -17.00 32.66 12.38
C LEU A 104 -16.60 32.11 13.76
N LEU A 105 -16.45 30.79 13.85
CA LEU A 105 -16.08 30.17 15.11
C LEU A 105 -14.55 30.26 15.30
N PRO A 106 -14.05 30.61 16.49
CA PRO A 106 -12.61 30.54 16.78
C PRO A 106 -12.15 29.10 17.06
N SER A 107 -13.08 28.20 17.36
CA SER A 107 -12.83 26.78 17.64
C SER A 107 -14.03 25.92 17.26
N CYS A 108 -13.82 24.64 16.99
CA CYS A 108 -14.89 23.67 16.83
C CYS A 108 -14.49 22.31 17.43
N THR A 109 -15.50 21.51 17.78
CA THR A 109 -15.33 20.13 18.27
C THR A 109 -16.07 19.18 17.36
N VAL A 110 -15.44 18.07 16.99
CA VAL A 110 -16.05 16.98 16.22
C VAL A 110 -15.90 15.69 16.99
N LEU A 111 -16.97 14.89 17.06
CA LEU A 111 -16.92 13.58 17.72
C LEU A 111 -16.17 12.56 16.86
N VAL A 112 -15.63 11.54 17.51
CA VAL A 112 -14.96 10.41 16.87
C VAL A 112 -15.59 9.12 17.35
N GLU A 113 -16.06 8.31 16.40
CA GLU A 113 -16.61 6.98 16.65
C GLU A 113 -15.95 5.98 15.70
N ASN A 114 -15.52 4.84 16.25
CA ASN A 114 -14.82 3.78 15.53
C ASN A 114 -13.63 4.29 14.69
N GLY A 115 -12.92 5.30 15.21
CA GLY A 115 -11.78 5.95 14.55
C GLY A 115 -12.14 6.84 13.35
N ARG A 116 -13.41 7.24 13.22
CA ARG A 116 -13.88 8.15 12.17
C ARG A 116 -14.49 9.40 12.76
N LEU A 117 -14.30 10.53 12.08
CA LEU A 117 -15.01 11.77 12.40
C LEU A 117 -16.52 11.57 12.20
N VAL A 118 -17.30 11.94 13.21
CA VAL A 118 -18.76 11.93 13.13
C VAL A 118 -19.21 13.26 12.56
N LEU A 119 -19.53 13.25 11.28
CA LEU A 119 -20.04 14.39 10.52
C LEU A 119 -21.36 13.99 9.85
N GLY A 120 -22.29 14.94 9.71
CA GLY A 120 -23.47 14.74 8.88
C GLY A 120 -23.09 14.43 7.43
N ARG A 121 -24.01 13.82 6.67
CA ARG A 121 -23.77 13.31 5.30
C ARG A 121 -23.01 14.27 4.38
N TRP A 122 -23.26 15.58 4.53
CA TRP A 122 -22.67 16.62 3.69
C TRP A 122 -21.75 17.56 4.45
N GLN A 123 -21.54 17.35 5.75
CA GLN A 123 -20.75 18.26 6.57
C GLN A 123 -19.25 18.05 6.35
N SER A 124 -18.54 19.17 6.27
CA SER A 124 -17.09 19.27 6.22
C SER A 124 -16.62 20.35 7.19
N VAL A 125 -15.40 20.17 7.71
CA VAL A 125 -14.74 21.15 8.58
C VAL A 125 -13.88 22.05 7.70
N PHE A 126 -14.08 23.36 7.80
CA PHE A 126 -13.31 24.35 7.06
C PHE A 126 -12.52 25.26 7.98
N ALA A 127 -11.29 25.56 7.57
CA ALA A 127 -10.61 26.78 7.97
C ALA A 127 -10.86 27.86 6.92
N VAL A 128 -11.32 29.02 7.37
CA VAL A 128 -11.67 30.15 6.53
C VAL A 128 -10.62 31.23 6.73
N GLU A 129 -9.71 31.32 5.77
CA GLU A 129 -8.78 32.44 5.66
C GLU A 129 -9.56 33.69 5.28
N LEU A 130 -9.23 34.83 5.91
CA LEU A 130 -9.87 36.13 5.66
C LEU A 130 -8.87 37.23 5.31
N ASP A 131 -7.57 36.96 5.41
CA ASP A 131 -6.47 37.91 5.24
C ASP A 131 -5.31 37.23 4.49
N GLY A 132 -5.65 36.39 3.51
CA GLY A 132 -4.72 35.60 2.72
C GLY A 132 -4.11 36.35 1.53
N PRO A 133 -3.15 35.73 0.82
CA PRO A 133 -2.61 34.40 1.05
C PRO A 133 -1.54 34.39 2.16
N ARG A 134 -1.66 33.49 3.14
CA ARG A 134 -0.67 33.28 4.22
C ARG A 134 -0.45 31.81 4.57
N GLN A 135 0.62 31.58 5.32
CA GLN A 135 0.81 30.35 6.09
C GLN A 135 0.02 30.46 7.40
N ARG A 136 -0.76 29.44 7.69
CA ARG A 136 -1.63 29.34 8.86
C ARG A 136 -1.40 28.04 9.58
N GLU A 137 -1.84 28.03 10.82
CA GLU A 137 -1.84 26.84 11.66
C GLU A 137 -3.06 26.85 12.58
N VAL A 138 -3.57 25.66 12.86
CA VAL A 138 -4.57 25.43 13.90
C VAL A 138 -4.00 24.48 14.96
N ALA A 139 -4.41 24.69 16.20
CA ALA A 139 -4.18 23.73 17.27
C ALA A 139 -5.21 22.61 17.15
N VAL A 140 -4.76 21.37 17.28
CA VAL A 140 -5.62 20.19 17.29
C VAL A 140 -5.36 19.41 18.57
N GLN A 141 -6.41 19.15 19.33
CA GLN A 141 -6.35 18.33 20.54
C GLN A 141 -7.30 17.15 20.40
N LEU A 142 -6.80 15.95 20.62
CA LEU A 142 -7.55 14.71 20.59
C LEU A 142 -7.73 14.21 22.02
N GLU A 143 -8.96 13.84 22.37
CA GLU A 143 -9.32 13.37 23.69
C GLU A 143 -10.27 12.17 23.60
N GLY A 144 -9.95 11.10 24.32
CA GLY A 144 -10.80 9.91 24.39
C GLY A 144 -10.03 8.61 24.65
N GLU A 145 -10.60 7.53 24.14
CA GLU A 145 -10.04 6.19 24.12
C GLU A 145 -9.15 6.02 22.89
N PHE A 146 -7.90 5.67 23.13
CA PHE A 146 -6.94 5.40 22.06
C PHE A 146 -6.64 3.93 22.08
N ASP A 147 -6.69 3.31 20.92
CA ASP A 147 -6.18 1.97 20.73
C ASP A 147 -4.65 2.04 20.70
N ALA A 148 -4.01 1.57 21.77
CA ALA A 148 -2.56 1.54 21.92
C ALA A 148 -1.85 0.73 20.81
N SER A 149 -2.59 -0.10 20.06
CA SER A 149 -2.09 -0.83 18.88
C SER A 149 -2.14 -0.03 17.57
N ARG A 150 -2.80 1.14 17.55
CA ARG A 150 -2.90 2.04 16.38
C ARG A 150 -2.04 3.31 16.51
N GLY A 151 -1.65 3.68 17.73
CA GLY A 151 -0.85 4.89 18.02
C GLY A 151 0.64 4.64 18.33
N ARG A 152 1.08 3.38 18.37
CA ARG A 152 2.49 2.99 18.18
C ARG A 152 2.62 2.56 16.73
N GLU A 153 3.77 2.87 16.11
CA GLU A 153 4.21 2.42 14.77
C GLU A 153 3.38 1.22 14.33
N SER A 154 2.50 1.41 13.33
CA SER A 154 1.67 0.32 12.83
C SER A 154 2.58 -0.87 12.48
N ASP A 155 2.09 -2.11 12.53
CA ASP A 155 2.90 -3.28 12.12
C ASP A 155 3.58 -3.04 10.75
N GLN A 156 2.95 -2.22 9.89
CA GLN A 156 3.52 -1.78 8.62
C GLN A 156 4.64 -0.75 8.78
N ASP A 157 4.50 0.23 9.68
CA ASP A 157 5.57 1.19 9.99
C ASP A 157 6.79 0.48 10.59
N LEU A 158 6.59 -0.53 11.44
CA LEU A 158 7.69 -1.34 11.99
C LEU A 158 8.47 -2.08 10.90
N VAL A 159 7.76 -2.64 9.92
CA VAL A 159 8.39 -3.30 8.77
C VAL A 159 9.18 -2.30 7.93
N GLU A 160 8.62 -1.13 7.63
CA GLU A 160 9.30 -0.10 6.82
C GLU A 160 10.51 0.49 7.57
N LEU A 161 10.40 0.71 8.89
CA LEU A 161 11.51 1.13 9.74
C LEU A 161 12.62 0.09 9.76
N GLU A 162 12.27 -1.19 9.88
CA GLU A 162 13.26 -2.27 9.91
C GLU A 162 13.93 -2.45 8.53
N LEU A 163 13.17 -2.41 7.43
CA LEU A 163 13.73 -2.41 6.07
C LEU A 163 14.67 -1.22 5.87
N GLY A 164 14.24 -0.02 6.24
CA GLY A 164 15.07 1.18 6.19
C GLY A 164 16.35 1.04 7.00
N ARG A 165 16.25 0.53 8.25
CA ARG A 165 17.40 0.25 9.11
C ARG A 165 18.38 -0.72 8.46
N GLN A 166 17.87 -1.79 7.85
CA GLN A 166 18.71 -2.74 7.14
C GLN A 166 19.45 -2.10 5.98
N LEU A 167 18.78 -1.32 5.13
CA LEU A 167 19.43 -0.65 4.00
C LEU A 167 20.46 0.40 4.46
N LEU A 168 20.16 1.14 5.53
CA LEU A 168 21.05 2.19 6.04
C LEU A 168 22.41 1.65 6.50
N VAL A 169 22.50 0.42 7.00
CA VAL A 169 23.77 -0.16 7.45
C VAL A 169 24.58 -0.82 6.33
N ASP A 170 24.03 -0.95 5.12
CA ASP A 170 24.70 -1.57 3.99
C ASP A 170 25.73 -0.66 3.33
N MET A 171 26.70 -1.24 2.61
CA MET A 171 27.60 -0.43 1.79
C MET A 171 26.86 0.18 0.61
N GLU A 172 27.22 1.41 0.22
CA GLU A 172 26.53 2.16 -0.84
C GLU A 172 26.37 1.34 -2.14
N LEU A 173 27.38 0.53 -2.47
CA LEU A 173 27.41 -0.26 -3.69
C LEU A 173 26.26 -1.28 -3.82
N VAL A 174 25.75 -1.80 -2.70
CA VAL A 174 24.60 -2.72 -2.64
C VAL A 174 23.33 -2.05 -2.13
N ARG A 175 23.46 -0.97 -1.34
CA ARG A 175 22.34 -0.18 -0.83
C ARG A 175 21.59 0.50 -1.96
N GLN A 176 22.27 1.27 -2.80
CA GLN A 176 21.64 2.14 -3.79
C GLN A 176 20.72 1.40 -4.78
N PRO A 177 21.09 0.22 -5.33
CA PRO A 177 20.19 -0.52 -6.21
C PRO A 177 18.93 -1.04 -5.49
N MET A 178 19.08 -1.61 -4.30
CA MET A 178 17.96 -2.16 -3.54
C MET A 178 17.05 -1.07 -2.98
N GLN A 179 17.63 0.03 -2.50
CA GLN A 179 16.87 1.17 -2.00
C GLN A 179 15.90 1.70 -3.07
N ARG A 180 16.34 1.82 -4.34
CA ARG A 180 15.45 2.23 -5.44
C ARG A 180 14.29 1.26 -5.66
N LEU A 181 14.52 -0.04 -5.51
CA LEU A 181 13.49 -1.08 -5.65
C LEU A 181 12.48 -1.02 -4.49
N VAL A 182 12.98 -0.87 -3.27
CA VAL A 182 12.15 -0.72 -2.06
C VAL A 182 11.33 0.57 -2.12
N GLU A 183 11.95 1.70 -2.46
CA GLU A 183 11.30 3.02 -2.63
C GLU A 183 10.36 3.10 -3.83
N ALA A 184 10.48 2.19 -4.81
CA ALA A 184 9.47 2.07 -5.87
C ALA A 184 8.11 1.58 -5.32
N GLY A 185 8.07 1.24 -4.02
CA GLY A 185 6.87 0.86 -3.30
C GLY A 185 6.46 -0.58 -3.57
N GLY A 186 5.35 -0.99 -2.99
CA GLY A 186 4.81 -2.34 -3.12
C GLY A 186 3.67 -2.51 -2.12
N LYS A 187 2.77 -3.48 -2.34
CA LYS A 187 1.65 -3.71 -1.43
C LYS A 187 2.07 -4.33 -0.08
N ARG A 188 3.34 -4.73 0.05
CA ARG A 188 3.94 -5.39 1.25
C ARG A 188 3.06 -6.52 1.81
N VAL A 189 2.49 -7.34 0.92
CA VAL A 189 1.54 -8.40 1.33
C VAL A 189 2.24 -9.45 2.20
N ARG A 190 3.44 -9.92 1.78
CA ARG A 190 4.17 -10.97 2.51
C ARG A 190 4.61 -10.52 3.92
N PRO A 191 5.19 -9.32 4.12
CA PRO A 191 5.49 -8.81 5.45
C PRO A 191 4.26 -8.71 6.35
N ARG A 192 3.12 -8.25 5.80
CA ARG A 192 1.87 -8.17 6.57
C ARG A 192 1.37 -9.55 7.00
N LEU A 193 1.55 -10.58 6.16
CA LEU A 193 1.23 -11.96 6.52
C LEU A 193 2.12 -12.46 7.68
N VAL A 194 3.42 -12.15 7.67
CA VAL A 194 4.32 -12.46 8.80
C VAL A 194 3.84 -11.80 10.08
N MET A 195 3.61 -10.48 10.04
CA MET A 195 3.20 -9.69 11.22
C MET A 195 1.89 -10.20 11.82
N LEU A 196 0.87 -10.44 10.98
CA LEU A 196 -0.41 -10.96 11.43
C LEU A 196 -0.28 -12.38 12.01
N SER A 197 0.49 -13.25 11.36
CA SER A 197 0.67 -14.63 11.82
C SER A 197 1.45 -14.71 13.14
N ALA A 198 2.41 -13.81 13.35
CA ALA A 198 3.17 -13.74 14.59
C ALA A 198 2.33 -13.31 15.81
N ARG A 199 1.14 -12.72 15.63
CA ARG A 199 0.23 -12.36 16.73
C ARG A 199 -0.47 -13.56 17.36
N LEU A 200 -0.37 -14.74 16.74
CA LEU A 200 -1.14 -15.92 17.10
C LEU A 200 -0.46 -16.83 18.13
N GLY A 201 0.79 -16.53 18.48
CA GLY A 201 1.56 -17.30 19.43
C GLY A 201 1.81 -16.56 20.74
N PRO A 202 2.05 -17.30 21.84
CA PRO A 202 2.29 -16.74 23.17
C PRO A 202 3.57 -15.88 23.26
N ASP A 203 4.56 -16.14 22.42
CA ASP A 203 5.85 -15.43 22.42
C ASP A 203 5.87 -14.30 21.38
N HIS A 204 4.72 -13.66 21.14
CA HIS A 204 4.62 -12.56 20.20
C HIS A 204 5.52 -11.39 20.61
N ASP A 205 6.44 -11.03 19.72
CA ASP A 205 7.30 -9.85 19.80
C ASP A 205 7.22 -9.09 18.46
N PRO A 206 6.64 -7.88 18.43
CA PRO A 206 6.50 -7.07 17.22
C PRO A 206 7.84 -6.74 16.54
N LEU A 207 8.93 -6.56 17.29
CA LEU A 207 10.23 -6.20 16.72
C LEU A 207 10.88 -7.40 16.05
N ARG A 208 10.81 -8.57 16.69
CA ARG A 208 11.27 -9.83 16.09
C ARG A 208 10.44 -10.19 14.86
N ALA A 209 9.12 -9.98 14.93
CA ALA A 209 8.23 -10.17 13.78
C ALA A 209 8.57 -9.23 12.63
N ALA A 210 8.86 -7.95 12.91
CA ALA A 210 9.28 -6.98 11.89
C ALA A 210 10.62 -7.36 11.25
N GLN A 211 11.58 -7.86 12.04
CA GLN A 211 12.86 -8.37 11.52
C GLN A 211 12.66 -9.57 10.58
N LEU A 212 11.79 -10.53 10.94
CA LEU A 212 11.44 -11.64 10.05
C LEU A 212 10.71 -11.15 8.79
N ALA A 213 9.76 -10.24 8.95
CA ALA A 213 8.97 -9.68 7.86
C ALA A 213 9.85 -8.91 6.85
N ALA A 214 10.81 -8.13 7.34
CA ALA A 214 11.81 -7.47 6.52
C ALA A 214 12.71 -8.49 5.80
N ALA A 215 13.17 -9.55 6.48
CA ALA A 215 13.97 -10.59 5.83
C ALA A 215 13.20 -11.31 4.71
N VAL A 216 11.90 -11.60 4.91
CA VAL A 216 11.03 -12.18 3.88
C VAL A 216 10.84 -11.24 2.68
N GLU A 217 10.68 -9.93 2.91
CA GLU A 217 10.61 -8.97 1.80
C GLU A 217 11.95 -8.83 1.07
N LEU A 218 13.08 -8.84 1.79
CA LEU A 218 14.41 -8.80 1.15
C LEU A 218 14.66 -10.06 0.30
N ILE A 219 14.17 -11.23 0.71
CA ILE A 219 14.17 -12.43 -0.14
C ILE A 219 13.36 -12.16 -1.41
N HIS A 220 12.13 -11.65 -1.28
CA HIS A 220 11.30 -11.34 -2.44
C HIS A 220 11.94 -10.30 -3.37
N ASP A 221 12.50 -9.24 -2.83
CA ASP A 221 13.15 -8.20 -3.63
C ASP A 221 14.42 -8.74 -4.31
N ALA A 222 15.16 -9.65 -3.67
CA ALA A 222 16.28 -10.36 -4.31
C ALA A 222 15.82 -11.23 -5.48
N THR A 223 14.69 -11.97 -5.35
CA THR A 223 14.15 -12.73 -6.48
C THR A 223 13.76 -11.82 -7.64
N LEU A 224 13.18 -10.64 -7.36
CA LEU A 224 12.83 -9.66 -8.40
C LEU A 224 14.07 -9.14 -9.15
N VAL A 225 15.17 -8.90 -8.45
CA VAL A 225 16.42 -8.47 -9.09
C VAL A 225 16.98 -9.55 -10.01
N HIS A 226 16.93 -10.82 -9.59
CA HIS A 226 17.37 -11.95 -10.41
C HIS A 226 16.42 -12.20 -11.59
N ASP A 227 15.11 -12.17 -11.36
CA ASP A 227 14.09 -12.33 -12.41
C ASP A 227 14.24 -11.23 -13.47
N ASP A 228 14.39 -9.96 -13.08
CA ASP A 228 14.61 -8.84 -14.00
C ASP A 228 15.83 -9.05 -14.92
N TYR A 229 16.88 -9.71 -14.41
CA TYR A 229 18.04 -10.08 -15.22
C TYR A 229 17.75 -11.25 -16.17
N VAL A 230 17.15 -12.33 -15.67
CA VAL A 230 16.81 -13.52 -16.47
C VAL A 230 15.84 -13.16 -17.60
N ASP A 231 14.88 -12.30 -17.31
CA ASP A 231 13.81 -11.87 -18.22
C ASP A 231 14.21 -10.68 -19.10
N GLN A 232 15.40 -10.11 -18.89
CA GLN A 232 15.90 -8.91 -19.58
C GLN A 232 14.93 -7.72 -19.48
N ALA A 233 14.23 -7.61 -18.34
CA ALA A 233 13.24 -6.57 -18.11
C ALA A 233 13.92 -5.20 -18.00
N ALA A 234 13.57 -4.26 -18.88
CA ALA A 234 14.13 -2.90 -18.85
C ALA A 234 13.61 -2.08 -17.66
N THR A 235 12.37 -2.34 -17.22
CA THR A 235 11.70 -1.54 -16.19
C THR A 235 10.95 -2.38 -15.16
N ARG A 236 10.94 -1.93 -13.91
CA ARG A 236 10.18 -2.48 -12.78
C ARG A 236 9.50 -1.34 -12.02
N ARG A 237 8.18 -1.45 -11.78
CA ARG A 237 7.36 -0.44 -11.07
C ARG A 237 7.56 1.00 -11.61
N GLY A 238 7.62 1.14 -12.94
CA GLY A 238 7.79 2.44 -13.61
C GLY A 238 9.20 3.04 -13.55
N ARG A 239 10.19 2.31 -13.02
CA ARG A 239 11.61 2.71 -12.97
C ARG A 239 12.48 1.72 -13.73
N ALA A 240 13.70 2.09 -14.08
CA ALA A 240 14.66 1.14 -14.65
C ALA A 240 14.90 -0.02 -13.68
N SER A 241 14.92 -1.25 -14.18
CA SER A 241 15.28 -2.42 -13.37
C SER A 241 16.72 -2.31 -12.88
N VAL A 242 17.06 -3.06 -11.83
CA VAL A 242 18.45 -3.10 -11.33
C VAL A 242 19.39 -3.59 -12.42
N ALA A 243 19.01 -4.65 -13.17
CA ALA A 243 19.77 -5.16 -14.30
C ALA A 243 20.01 -4.11 -15.39
N SER A 244 18.98 -3.34 -15.76
CA SER A 244 19.10 -2.29 -16.77
C SER A 244 19.94 -1.10 -16.31
N ALA A 245 19.89 -0.73 -15.03
CA ALA A 245 20.58 0.44 -14.51
C ALA A 245 22.04 0.16 -14.13
N GLU A 246 22.31 -1.03 -13.58
CA GLU A 246 23.60 -1.39 -13.00
C GLU A 246 24.42 -2.36 -13.85
N GLY A 247 23.78 -2.99 -14.84
CA GLY A 247 24.36 -4.05 -15.63
C GLY A 247 24.16 -5.44 -14.99
N PRO A 248 24.29 -6.51 -15.81
CA PRO A 248 23.90 -7.86 -15.44
C PRO A 248 24.74 -8.43 -14.29
N GLU A 249 26.06 -8.28 -14.33
CA GLU A 249 26.97 -8.80 -13.30
C GLU A 249 26.68 -8.19 -11.93
N ARG A 250 26.42 -6.88 -11.89
CA ARG A 250 26.10 -6.17 -10.65
C ARG A 250 24.72 -6.54 -10.12
N ALA A 251 23.74 -6.76 -10.98
CA ALA A 251 22.41 -7.21 -10.56
C ALA A 251 22.44 -8.59 -9.88
N ILE A 252 23.17 -9.56 -10.46
CA ILE A 252 23.36 -10.89 -9.85
C ILE A 252 23.97 -10.75 -8.46
N ALA A 253 25.08 -10.01 -8.35
CA ALA A 253 25.79 -9.81 -7.08
C ALA A 253 24.94 -9.10 -6.01
N VAL A 254 24.08 -8.15 -6.42
CA VAL A 254 23.14 -7.48 -5.51
C VAL A 254 22.09 -8.47 -5.01
N GLY A 255 21.48 -9.27 -5.90
CA GLY A 255 20.50 -10.28 -5.49
C GLY A 255 21.12 -11.31 -4.53
N ASP A 256 22.32 -11.81 -4.83
CA ASP A 256 23.06 -12.76 -3.98
C ASP A 256 23.35 -12.17 -2.59
N TYR A 257 23.76 -10.90 -2.55
CA TYR A 257 24.00 -10.19 -1.30
C TYR A 257 22.75 -10.13 -0.42
N TYR A 258 21.59 -9.79 -0.99
CA TYR A 258 20.36 -9.68 -0.22
C TYR A 258 19.78 -11.03 0.20
N PHE A 259 19.99 -12.09 -0.59
CA PHE A 259 19.74 -13.46 -0.14
C PHE A 259 20.60 -13.83 1.08
N ALA A 260 21.90 -13.58 1.01
CA ALA A 260 22.82 -13.85 2.13
C ALA A 260 22.45 -13.01 3.36
N LYS A 261 22.11 -11.74 3.16
CA LYS A 261 21.70 -10.83 4.22
C LYS A 261 20.40 -11.28 4.88
N ALA A 262 19.37 -11.61 4.11
CA ALA A 262 18.11 -12.10 4.66
C ALA A 262 18.33 -13.39 5.48
N THR A 263 19.15 -14.31 4.97
CA THR A 263 19.52 -15.54 5.69
C THR A 263 20.22 -15.25 7.02
N ARG A 264 21.15 -14.28 7.05
CA ARG A 264 21.78 -13.81 8.29
C ARG A 264 20.73 -13.26 9.28
N LEU A 265 19.82 -12.40 8.82
CA LEU A 265 18.77 -11.83 9.67
C LEU A 265 17.86 -12.90 10.26
N ILE A 266 17.53 -13.93 9.47
CA ILE A 266 16.73 -15.07 9.91
C ILE A 266 17.50 -15.89 10.96
N ALA A 267 18.80 -16.12 10.77
CA ALA A 267 19.63 -16.83 11.73
C ALA A 267 19.77 -16.08 13.07
N GLU A 268 19.86 -14.75 13.04
CA GLU A 268 19.94 -13.87 14.21
C GLU A 268 18.69 -13.92 15.10
N LEU A 269 17.54 -14.31 14.55
CA LEU A 269 16.33 -14.55 15.35
C LEU A 269 16.51 -15.73 16.33
N GLY A 270 17.43 -16.65 16.07
CA GLY A 270 17.71 -17.81 16.92
C GLY A 270 16.57 -18.82 17.01
N ASN A 271 15.62 -18.81 16.06
CA ASN A 271 14.54 -19.78 15.97
C ASN A 271 14.81 -20.80 14.86
N GLN A 272 15.24 -22.01 15.25
CA GLN A 272 15.63 -23.07 14.32
C GLN A 272 14.50 -23.48 13.36
N THR A 273 13.25 -23.49 13.82
CA THR A 273 12.10 -23.90 12.98
C THR A 273 11.80 -22.87 11.89
N VAL A 274 11.94 -21.58 12.21
CA VAL A 274 11.84 -20.49 11.24
C VAL A 274 12.98 -20.57 10.23
N THR A 275 14.23 -20.75 10.70
CA THR A 275 15.39 -20.90 9.81
C THR A 275 15.19 -22.05 8.82
N GLN A 276 14.77 -23.23 9.30
CA GLN A 276 14.51 -24.40 8.44
C GLN A 276 13.41 -24.13 7.41
N THR A 277 12.30 -23.54 7.84
CA THR A 277 11.15 -23.24 6.97
C THR A 277 11.57 -22.29 5.85
N ILE A 278 12.24 -21.18 6.17
CA ILE A 278 12.67 -20.22 5.15
C ILE A 278 13.77 -20.81 4.26
N SER A 279 14.74 -21.56 4.80
CA SER A 279 15.79 -22.16 3.96
C SER A 279 15.24 -23.17 2.95
N GLN A 280 14.28 -24.00 3.35
CA GLN A 280 13.61 -24.94 2.43
C GLN A 280 12.80 -24.20 1.38
N THR A 281 12.13 -23.12 1.77
CA THR A 281 11.37 -22.27 0.84
C THR A 281 12.29 -21.60 -0.19
N MET A 282 13.47 -21.11 0.24
CA MET A 282 14.45 -20.52 -0.68
C MET A 282 14.95 -21.56 -1.69
N GLU A 283 15.25 -22.79 -1.24
CA GLU A 283 15.62 -23.90 -2.13
C GLU A 283 14.52 -24.21 -3.14
N GLU A 284 13.25 -24.26 -2.70
CA GLU A 284 12.10 -24.48 -3.57
C GLU A 284 11.92 -23.37 -4.62
N ILE A 285 12.05 -22.10 -4.22
CA ILE A 285 11.97 -20.95 -5.13
C ILE A 285 13.05 -21.05 -6.22
N CYS A 286 14.30 -21.32 -5.82
CA CYS A 286 15.41 -21.44 -6.77
C CYS A 286 15.18 -22.61 -7.74
N LEU A 287 14.72 -23.77 -7.25
CA LEU A 287 14.38 -24.90 -8.11
C LEU A 287 13.24 -24.54 -9.08
N ALA A 288 12.22 -23.84 -8.61
CA ALA A 288 11.09 -23.41 -9.42
C ALA A 288 11.49 -22.42 -10.51
N GLN A 289 12.43 -21.50 -10.23
CA GLN A 289 13.00 -20.60 -11.24
C GLN A 289 13.76 -21.37 -12.34
N ILE A 290 14.51 -22.42 -11.97
CA ILE A 290 15.20 -23.28 -12.96
C ILE A 290 14.18 -24.04 -13.82
N ASP A 291 13.15 -24.60 -13.19
CA ASP A 291 12.07 -25.30 -13.89
C ASP A 291 11.29 -24.36 -14.83
N ASP A 292 11.01 -23.12 -14.42
CA ASP A 292 10.33 -22.10 -15.23
C ASP A 292 11.07 -21.83 -16.55
N VAL A 293 12.39 -21.59 -16.49
CA VAL A 293 13.23 -21.39 -17.69
C VAL A 293 13.19 -22.60 -18.62
N ARG A 294 13.22 -23.82 -18.06
CA ARG A 294 13.11 -25.06 -18.86
C ARG A 294 11.75 -25.19 -19.54
N LEU A 295 10.68 -24.79 -18.85
CA LEU A 295 9.30 -24.91 -19.34
C LEU A 295 8.98 -23.93 -20.49
N ARG A 296 9.77 -22.86 -20.67
CA ARG A 296 9.67 -21.98 -21.87
C ARG A 296 9.82 -22.75 -23.19
N GLY A 297 10.49 -23.91 -23.18
CA GLY A 297 10.61 -24.80 -24.34
C GLY A 297 9.36 -25.60 -24.69
N VAL A 298 8.35 -25.66 -23.80
CA VAL A 298 7.08 -26.41 -23.98
C VAL A 298 5.88 -25.45 -24.01
N TYR A 299 6.13 -24.18 -24.35
CA TYR A 299 5.14 -23.11 -24.37
C TYR A 299 3.94 -23.40 -25.31
N PRO A 300 2.67 -23.14 -24.91
CA PRO A 300 2.22 -22.46 -23.68
C PRO A 300 2.07 -23.37 -22.45
N GLY A 301 2.42 -24.65 -22.54
CA GLY A 301 2.33 -25.61 -21.44
C GLY A 301 0.91 -26.10 -21.17
N ASP A 302 0.71 -26.66 -19.96
CA ASP A 302 -0.59 -27.11 -19.47
C ASP A 302 -0.85 -26.61 -18.03
N TYR A 303 -2.06 -26.88 -17.53
CA TYR A 303 -2.48 -26.48 -16.19
C TYR A 303 -1.58 -27.02 -15.07
N ALA A 304 -1.07 -28.25 -15.21
CA ALA A 304 -0.22 -28.87 -14.19
C ALA A 304 1.16 -28.21 -14.15
N MET A 305 1.73 -27.87 -15.32
CA MET A 305 2.96 -27.09 -15.44
C MET A 305 2.79 -25.70 -14.84
N TYR A 306 1.70 -25.01 -15.15
CA TYR A 306 1.38 -23.70 -14.57
C TYR A 306 1.35 -23.76 -13.04
N LEU A 307 0.54 -24.65 -12.46
CA LEU A 307 0.46 -24.77 -11.00
C LEU A 307 1.80 -25.14 -10.35
N ARG A 308 2.64 -25.94 -11.01
CA ARG A 308 3.98 -26.28 -10.51
C ARG A 308 4.85 -25.02 -10.38
N VAL A 309 4.90 -24.18 -11.42
CA VAL A 309 5.69 -22.94 -11.42
C VAL A 309 5.14 -21.98 -10.37
N VAL A 310 3.83 -21.75 -10.35
CA VAL A 310 3.20 -20.81 -9.42
C VAL A 310 3.40 -21.22 -7.96
N ARG A 311 3.30 -22.52 -7.66
CA ARG A 311 3.52 -23.04 -6.30
C ARG A 311 4.90 -22.70 -5.80
N GLY A 312 5.95 -23.02 -6.55
CA GLY A 312 7.32 -22.80 -6.10
C GLY A 312 7.77 -21.34 -6.18
N LYS A 313 7.50 -20.64 -7.29
CA LYS A 313 8.00 -19.27 -7.53
C LYS A 313 7.28 -18.22 -6.68
N THR A 314 5.97 -18.40 -6.46
CA THR A 314 5.13 -17.38 -5.80
C THR A 314 4.52 -17.89 -4.50
N ALA A 315 3.81 -19.02 -4.51
CA ALA A 315 3.02 -19.45 -3.38
C ALA A 315 3.87 -19.92 -2.19
N ALA A 316 5.03 -20.53 -2.44
CA ALA A 316 5.93 -21.03 -1.41
C ALA A 316 6.32 -19.94 -0.42
N LEU A 317 6.67 -18.74 -0.90
CA LEU A 317 7.04 -17.62 -0.01
C LEU A 317 5.84 -17.05 0.76
N PHE A 318 4.62 -17.11 0.20
CA PHE A 318 3.40 -16.75 0.94
C PHE A 318 3.12 -17.75 2.07
N ALA A 319 3.20 -19.05 1.77
CA ALA A 319 3.03 -20.13 2.75
C ALA A 319 4.06 -20.01 3.88
N ALA A 320 5.33 -19.82 3.52
CA ALA A 320 6.43 -19.63 4.45
C ALA A 320 6.28 -18.38 5.29
N ALA A 321 5.86 -17.24 4.71
CA ALA A 321 5.59 -16.02 5.46
C ALA A 321 4.56 -16.25 6.59
N CYS A 322 3.46 -16.93 6.28
CA CYS A 322 2.42 -17.23 7.26
C CYS A 322 2.92 -18.21 8.33
N ARG A 323 3.53 -19.33 7.89
CA ARG A 323 4.04 -20.38 8.78
C ARG A 323 5.16 -19.88 9.69
N ALA A 324 6.15 -19.19 9.14
CA ALA A 324 7.31 -18.69 9.88
C ALA A 324 6.91 -17.61 10.88
N GLY A 325 5.95 -16.73 10.55
CA GLY A 325 5.41 -15.77 11.50
C GLY A 325 4.80 -16.46 12.72
N ALA A 326 3.95 -17.47 12.50
CA ALA A 326 3.33 -18.24 13.57
C ALA A 326 4.35 -19.04 14.41
N GLN A 327 5.33 -19.68 13.75
CA GLN A 327 6.43 -20.40 14.40
C GLN A 327 7.31 -19.48 15.25
N LEU A 328 7.57 -18.25 14.79
CA LEU A 328 8.40 -17.29 15.52
C LEU A 328 7.82 -16.97 16.90
N ALA A 329 6.49 -16.89 16.98
CA ALA A 329 5.75 -16.63 18.21
C ALA A 329 5.36 -17.90 19.00
N ASN A 330 5.85 -19.07 18.58
CA ASN A 330 5.51 -20.37 19.18
C ASN A 330 4.00 -20.68 19.17
N ALA A 331 3.30 -20.31 18.10
CA ALA A 331 1.90 -20.69 17.91
C ALA A 331 1.73 -22.22 17.83
N PRO A 332 0.54 -22.76 18.17
CA PRO A 332 0.25 -24.19 18.06
C PRO A 332 0.55 -24.77 16.67
N ALA A 333 0.96 -26.03 16.60
CA ALA A 333 1.39 -26.67 15.36
C ALA A 333 0.28 -26.78 14.31
N ASP A 334 -0.97 -26.98 14.75
CA ASP A 334 -2.16 -26.97 13.90
C ASP A 334 -2.42 -25.58 13.31
N VAL A 335 -2.26 -24.51 14.11
CA VAL A 335 -2.34 -23.12 13.62
C VAL A 335 -1.26 -22.86 12.58
N CYS A 336 0.00 -23.25 12.85
CA CYS A 336 1.09 -23.12 11.89
C CYS A 336 0.78 -23.83 10.55
N GLN A 337 0.24 -25.04 10.59
CA GLN A 337 -0.10 -25.82 9.40
C GLN A 337 -1.27 -25.19 8.61
N ARG A 338 -2.29 -24.66 9.30
CA ARG A 338 -3.40 -23.97 8.62
C ARG A 338 -2.98 -22.68 7.97
N LEU A 339 -2.10 -21.92 8.62
CA LEU A 339 -1.54 -20.69 8.06
C LEU A 339 -0.65 -20.95 6.86
N GLU A 340 0.12 -22.04 6.86
CA GLU A 340 0.88 -22.49 5.69
C GLU A 340 -0.04 -22.75 4.49
N ARG A 341 -1.09 -23.55 4.68
CA ARG A 341 -2.07 -23.86 3.63
C ARG A 341 -2.81 -22.62 3.15
N PHE A 342 -3.22 -21.76 4.08
CA PHE A 342 -3.81 -20.46 3.75
C PHE A 342 -2.88 -19.64 2.85
N GLY A 343 -1.60 -19.51 3.23
CA GLY A 343 -0.60 -18.79 2.46
C GLY A 343 -0.35 -19.40 1.09
N GLU A 344 -0.24 -20.72 0.98
CA GLU A 344 -0.06 -21.42 -0.30
C GLU A 344 -1.23 -21.11 -1.26
N VAL A 345 -2.47 -21.33 -0.80
CA VAL A 345 -3.66 -21.11 -1.63
C VAL A 345 -3.82 -19.64 -2.01
N LEU A 346 -3.56 -18.72 -1.08
CA LEU A 346 -3.59 -17.28 -1.34
C LEU A 346 -2.51 -16.87 -2.35
N GLY A 347 -1.30 -17.44 -2.26
CA GLY A 347 -0.21 -17.17 -3.18
C GLY A 347 -0.52 -17.62 -4.62
N ILE A 348 -1.22 -18.76 -4.79
CA ILE A 348 -1.71 -19.19 -6.10
C ILE A 348 -2.75 -18.20 -6.64
N ALA A 349 -3.73 -17.81 -5.82
CA ALA A 349 -4.75 -16.82 -6.20
C ALA A 349 -4.15 -15.47 -6.59
N PHE A 350 -3.11 -15.04 -5.85
CA PHE A 350 -2.38 -13.81 -6.13
C PHE A 350 -1.68 -13.85 -7.48
N GLN A 351 -1.03 -14.96 -7.83
CA GLN A 351 -0.35 -15.08 -9.12
C GLN A 351 -1.35 -15.11 -10.28
N MET A 352 -2.44 -15.87 -10.17
CA MET A 352 -3.51 -15.85 -11.18
C MET A 352 -4.06 -14.45 -11.42
N SER A 353 -4.17 -13.63 -10.35
CA SER A 353 -4.60 -12.24 -10.45
C SER A 353 -3.53 -11.33 -11.07
N ASP A 354 -2.24 -11.65 -10.90
CA ASP A 354 -1.14 -10.93 -11.53
C ASP A 354 -1.05 -11.24 -13.03
N ASP A 355 -1.27 -12.49 -13.43
CA ASP A 355 -1.28 -12.88 -14.84
C ASP A 355 -2.40 -12.15 -15.61
N LEU A 356 -3.56 -11.91 -14.98
CA LEU A 356 -4.65 -11.13 -15.59
C LEU A 356 -4.26 -9.68 -15.90
N ILE A 357 -3.31 -9.11 -15.14
CA ILE A 357 -2.85 -7.73 -15.35
C ILE A 357 -2.06 -7.59 -16.65
N ASP A 358 -1.37 -8.65 -17.10
CA ASP A 358 -0.61 -8.66 -18.35
C ASP A 358 -1.50 -8.50 -19.60
N TYR A 359 -2.81 -8.75 -19.44
CA TYR A 359 -3.83 -8.61 -20.49
C TYR A 359 -4.70 -7.35 -20.32
N SER A 360 -4.48 -6.56 -19.26
CA SER A 360 -5.24 -5.33 -19.00
C SER A 360 -4.54 -4.11 -19.57
N SER A 361 -5.29 -3.27 -20.29
CA SER A 361 -4.82 -1.98 -20.79
C SER A 361 -4.76 -0.87 -19.73
N THR A 362 -5.31 -1.10 -18.52
CA THR A 362 -5.41 -0.10 -17.45
C THR A 362 -4.29 -0.18 -16.41
N SER A 363 -3.40 -1.16 -16.51
CA SER A 363 -2.43 -1.48 -15.45
C SER A 363 -1.15 -0.65 -15.45
N GLY A 364 -0.92 0.17 -16.48
CA GLY A 364 0.29 0.98 -16.63
C GLY A 364 1.58 0.20 -16.93
N LYS A 365 1.51 -1.13 -17.10
CA LYS A 365 2.60 -1.98 -17.59
C LYS A 365 2.50 -2.18 -19.12
N PRO A 366 3.60 -2.48 -19.83
CA PRO A 366 3.51 -2.96 -21.20
C PRO A 366 2.78 -4.30 -21.19
N ALA A 367 1.57 -4.34 -21.76
CA ALA A 367 0.78 -5.56 -21.81
C ALA A 367 1.49 -6.61 -22.70
N GLY A 368 1.33 -7.89 -22.37
CA GLY A 368 1.80 -9.03 -23.17
C GLY A 368 3.26 -9.40 -22.92
N GLN A 369 3.80 -9.06 -21.74
CA GLN A 369 5.18 -9.38 -21.39
C GLN A 369 5.36 -10.90 -21.26
N ASP A 370 4.40 -11.59 -20.64
CA ASP A 370 4.42 -13.05 -20.50
C ASP A 370 4.49 -13.74 -21.86
N ILE A 371 3.79 -13.19 -22.86
CA ILE A 371 3.80 -13.72 -24.23
C ILE A 371 5.18 -13.56 -24.87
N ARG A 372 5.81 -12.39 -24.73
CA ARG A 372 7.15 -12.11 -25.29
C ARG A 372 8.22 -13.01 -24.68
N GLU A 373 8.10 -13.27 -23.39
CA GLU A 373 9.05 -14.10 -22.63
C GLU A 373 8.77 -15.61 -22.77
N ARG A 374 7.65 -15.98 -23.42
CA ARG A 374 7.13 -17.36 -23.48
C ARG A 374 6.94 -17.95 -22.07
N ALA A 375 6.53 -17.11 -21.13
CA ALA A 375 6.20 -17.51 -19.77
C ALA A 375 4.87 -18.28 -19.76
N VAL A 376 4.79 -19.32 -18.93
CA VAL A 376 3.57 -20.13 -18.81
C VAL A 376 2.49 -19.30 -18.09
N SER A 377 1.42 -18.92 -18.79
CA SER A 377 0.32 -18.15 -18.22
C SER A 377 -1.03 -18.85 -18.40
N LEU A 378 -1.85 -18.84 -17.34
CA LEU A 378 -3.13 -19.53 -17.34
C LEU A 378 -4.15 -18.95 -18.35
N PRO A 379 -4.26 -17.62 -18.53
CA PRO A 379 -5.12 -17.06 -19.57
C PRO A 379 -4.80 -17.61 -20.96
N LEU A 380 -3.51 -17.80 -21.27
CA LEU A 380 -3.09 -18.29 -22.57
C LEU A 380 -3.40 -19.78 -22.74
N ILE A 381 -3.11 -20.60 -21.72
CA ILE A 381 -3.44 -22.03 -21.71
C ILE A 381 -4.94 -22.20 -22.03
N TYR A 382 -5.81 -21.50 -21.31
CA TYR A 382 -7.26 -21.57 -21.52
C TYR A 382 -7.70 -21.02 -22.89
N ALA A 383 -7.05 -19.99 -23.41
CA ALA A 383 -7.35 -19.51 -24.75
C ALA A 383 -7.03 -20.58 -25.82
N THR A 384 -5.99 -21.39 -25.62
CA THR A 384 -5.61 -22.46 -26.55
C THR A 384 -6.58 -23.66 -26.53
N GLU A 385 -7.34 -23.82 -25.45
CA GLU A 385 -8.40 -24.84 -25.30
C GLU A 385 -9.70 -24.43 -26.02
N HIS A 386 -9.84 -23.15 -26.42
CA HIS A 386 -11.08 -22.64 -26.99
C HIS A 386 -11.38 -23.27 -28.37
N SER A 387 -12.56 -23.88 -28.52
CA SER A 387 -12.94 -24.69 -29.68
C SER A 387 -12.76 -24.05 -31.07
N ARG A 388 -12.93 -22.71 -31.18
CA ARG A 388 -12.86 -21.99 -32.47
C ARG A 388 -11.60 -21.14 -32.63
N LEU A 389 -11.10 -20.59 -31.53
CA LEU A 389 -10.02 -19.60 -31.55
C LEU A 389 -8.67 -20.21 -31.13
N GLY A 390 -8.70 -21.34 -30.41
CA GLY A 390 -7.52 -21.99 -29.87
C GLY A 390 -6.52 -22.44 -30.93
N THR A 391 -6.99 -22.91 -32.10
CA THR A 391 -6.10 -23.27 -33.22
C THR A 391 -5.31 -22.05 -33.71
N ARG A 392 -5.97 -20.90 -33.90
CA ARG A 392 -5.31 -19.66 -34.33
C ARG A 392 -4.33 -19.15 -33.27
N VAL A 393 -4.70 -19.24 -31.99
CA VAL A 393 -3.78 -18.89 -30.89
C VAL A 393 -2.53 -19.78 -30.95
N LYS A 394 -2.69 -21.11 -31.06
CA LYS A 394 -1.54 -22.04 -31.17
C LYS A 394 -0.64 -21.73 -32.36
N GLU A 395 -1.23 -21.49 -33.55
CA GLU A 395 -0.47 -21.11 -34.74
C GLU A 395 0.39 -19.85 -34.55
N LEU A 396 -0.13 -18.84 -33.83
CA LEU A 396 0.61 -17.62 -33.51
C LEU A 396 1.75 -17.89 -32.51
N LEU A 397 1.52 -18.75 -31.51
CA LEU A 397 2.53 -19.11 -30.51
C LEU A 397 3.67 -19.94 -31.07
N ASP A 398 3.39 -20.81 -32.05
CA ASP A 398 4.39 -21.61 -32.76
C ASP A 398 5.26 -20.77 -33.70
N GLY A 399 4.78 -19.58 -34.07
CA GLY A 399 5.46 -18.64 -34.96
C GLY A 399 6.44 -17.68 -34.28
N THR A 400 6.83 -16.65 -35.02
CA THR A 400 7.65 -15.53 -34.50
C THR A 400 6.75 -14.57 -33.74
N LEU A 401 7.07 -14.27 -32.49
CA LEU A 401 6.31 -13.37 -31.63
C LEU A 401 6.82 -11.93 -31.76
N GLY A 402 6.35 -11.21 -32.78
CA GLY A 402 6.51 -9.77 -32.90
C GLY A 402 5.36 -9.01 -32.24
N GLU A 403 5.47 -7.68 -32.18
CA GLU A 403 4.41 -6.82 -31.64
C GLU A 403 3.03 -7.04 -32.30
N PRO A 404 2.91 -7.24 -33.62
CA PRO A 404 1.62 -7.53 -34.25
C PRO A 404 1.02 -8.87 -33.77
N GLU A 405 1.84 -9.92 -33.65
CA GLU A 405 1.40 -11.23 -33.21
C GLU A 405 1.00 -11.22 -31.74
N VAL A 406 1.78 -10.55 -30.88
CA VAL A 406 1.45 -10.37 -29.45
C VAL A 406 0.11 -9.66 -29.30
N ALA A 407 -0.11 -8.56 -30.04
CA ALA A 407 -1.38 -7.83 -30.01
C ALA A 407 -2.55 -8.69 -30.52
N GLU A 408 -2.34 -9.52 -31.55
CA GLU A 408 -3.37 -10.45 -32.03
C GLU A 408 -3.71 -11.51 -30.98
N ILE A 409 -2.70 -12.12 -30.34
CA ILE A 409 -2.89 -13.11 -29.27
C ILE A 409 -3.68 -12.51 -28.12
N GLN A 410 -3.31 -11.31 -27.64
CA GLN A 410 -4.03 -10.64 -26.54
C GLN A 410 -5.51 -10.41 -26.89
N ARG A 411 -5.79 -9.94 -28.10
CA ARG A 411 -7.16 -9.75 -28.59
C ARG A 411 -7.92 -11.07 -28.63
N LEU A 412 -7.29 -12.15 -29.09
CA LEU A 412 -7.91 -13.48 -29.14
C LEU A 412 -8.18 -14.03 -27.74
N VAL A 413 -7.24 -13.91 -26.81
CA VAL A 413 -7.40 -14.32 -25.40
C VAL A 413 -8.64 -13.67 -24.79
N GLY A 414 -8.81 -12.35 -24.96
CA GLY A 414 -9.99 -11.62 -24.49
C GLY A 414 -11.33 -12.04 -25.13
N GLN A 415 -11.31 -12.76 -26.26
CA GLN A 415 -12.51 -13.27 -26.95
C GLN A 415 -12.85 -14.72 -26.57
N THR A 416 -11.97 -15.41 -25.84
CA THR A 416 -12.15 -16.84 -25.51
C THR A 416 -12.92 -17.10 -24.21
N GLY A 417 -13.14 -16.07 -23.38
CA GLY A 417 -13.62 -16.25 -22.01
C GLY A 417 -12.55 -16.71 -21.01
N ALA A 418 -11.29 -16.80 -21.44
CA ALA A 418 -10.19 -17.29 -20.60
C ALA A 418 -9.92 -16.37 -19.40
N LEU A 419 -10.00 -15.05 -19.59
CA LEU A 419 -9.75 -14.07 -18.52
C LEU A 419 -10.80 -14.18 -17.41
N GLU A 420 -12.07 -14.34 -17.79
CA GLU A 420 -13.18 -14.55 -16.85
C GLU A 420 -13.00 -15.86 -16.08
N ARG A 421 -12.63 -16.95 -16.77
CA ARG A 421 -12.36 -18.25 -16.15
C ARG A 421 -11.24 -18.17 -15.11
N VAL A 422 -10.12 -17.52 -15.43
CA VAL A 422 -9.01 -17.32 -14.48
C VAL A 422 -9.44 -16.44 -13.30
N SER A 423 -10.22 -15.38 -13.54
CA SER A 423 -10.76 -14.51 -12.49
C SER A 423 -11.67 -15.27 -11.51
N GLU A 424 -12.55 -16.14 -12.03
CA GLU A 424 -13.42 -16.97 -11.20
C GLU A 424 -12.63 -17.98 -10.38
N GLU A 425 -11.61 -18.61 -10.96
CA GLU A 425 -10.74 -19.55 -10.26
C GLU A 425 -9.94 -18.87 -9.14
N ALA A 426 -9.35 -17.69 -9.40
CA ALA A 426 -8.66 -16.90 -8.40
C ALA A 426 -9.59 -16.54 -7.21
N ARG A 427 -10.83 -16.11 -7.48
CA ARG A 427 -11.84 -15.86 -6.43
C ARG A 427 -12.23 -17.13 -5.66
N GLY A 428 -12.33 -18.27 -6.35
CA GLY A 428 -12.56 -19.57 -5.74
C GLY A 428 -11.43 -19.97 -4.79
N LEU A 429 -10.18 -19.69 -5.16
CA LEU A 429 -9.00 -19.94 -4.33
C LEU A 429 -8.95 -19.01 -3.11
N VAL A 430 -9.29 -17.73 -3.22
CA VAL A 430 -9.42 -16.86 -2.02
C VAL A 430 -10.44 -17.44 -1.04
N SER A 431 -11.59 -17.88 -1.54
CA SER A 431 -12.60 -18.54 -0.71
C SER A 431 -12.07 -19.83 -0.07
N ALA A 432 -11.24 -20.59 -0.78
CA ALA A 432 -10.58 -21.78 -0.25
C ALA A 432 -9.53 -21.45 0.81
N ALA A 433 -8.74 -20.40 0.62
CA ALA A 433 -7.79 -19.92 1.61
C ALA A 433 -8.52 -19.51 2.90
N VAL A 434 -9.61 -18.74 2.80
CA VAL A 434 -10.41 -18.32 3.96
C VAL A 434 -10.94 -19.53 4.75
N ARG A 435 -11.37 -20.61 4.08
CA ARG A 435 -11.80 -21.84 4.75
C ARG A 435 -10.70 -22.54 5.56
N GLU A 436 -9.42 -22.34 5.24
CA GLU A 436 -8.33 -22.84 6.09
C GLU A 436 -8.26 -22.09 7.44
N LEU A 437 -8.59 -20.79 7.44
CA LEU A 437 -8.61 -19.94 8.65
C LEU A 437 -9.82 -20.22 9.57
N GLU A 438 -10.89 -20.81 9.05
CA GLU A 438 -12.09 -21.20 9.81
C GLU A 438 -11.84 -22.44 10.68
N GLN A 439 -10.81 -23.23 10.35
CA GLN A 439 -10.51 -24.50 11.00
C GLN A 439 -9.70 -24.37 12.30
N VAL A 440 -9.26 -23.15 12.64
CA VAL A 440 -8.46 -22.85 13.84
C VAL A 440 -8.93 -21.57 14.51
N ASP A 441 -8.69 -21.47 15.82
CA ASP A 441 -8.87 -20.21 16.53
C ASP A 441 -7.69 -19.28 16.24
N LEU A 442 -8.00 -18.03 15.93
CA LEU A 442 -7.03 -17.02 15.50
C LEU A 442 -7.04 -15.78 16.40
N ASN A 443 -7.56 -15.89 17.63
CA ASN A 443 -7.43 -14.85 18.67
C ASN A 443 -7.77 -13.42 18.18
N GLY A 444 -8.80 -13.27 17.33
CA GLY A 444 -9.23 -11.99 16.76
C GLY A 444 -8.44 -11.48 15.54
N VAL A 445 -7.40 -12.19 15.08
CA VAL A 445 -6.61 -11.84 13.88
C VAL A 445 -7.33 -12.22 12.57
N ARG A 446 -8.27 -13.17 12.63
CA ARG A 446 -8.99 -13.71 11.45
C ARG A 446 -9.53 -12.61 10.51
N PRO A 447 -10.25 -11.58 10.96
CA PRO A 447 -10.79 -10.56 10.06
C PRO A 447 -9.70 -9.79 9.28
N ALA A 448 -8.53 -9.57 9.89
CA ALA A 448 -7.41 -8.89 9.23
C ALA A 448 -6.77 -9.77 8.15
N LEU A 449 -6.63 -11.07 8.38
CA LEU A 449 -6.14 -12.02 7.39
C LEU A 449 -7.11 -12.19 6.22
N ILE A 450 -8.42 -12.26 6.49
CA ILE A 450 -9.46 -12.30 5.46
C ILE A 450 -9.44 -11.02 4.62
N SER A 451 -9.46 -9.85 5.26
CA SER A 451 -9.44 -8.56 4.56
C SER A 451 -8.18 -8.40 3.69
N LEU A 452 -7.02 -8.88 4.17
CA LEU A 452 -5.80 -8.91 3.38
C LEU A 452 -5.93 -9.85 2.18
N ALA A 453 -6.47 -11.06 2.37
CA ALA A 453 -6.67 -12.03 1.29
C ALA A 453 -7.61 -11.51 0.18
N GLU A 454 -8.72 -10.87 0.56
CA GLU A 454 -9.67 -10.27 -0.37
C GLU A 454 -9.03 -9.13 -1.17
N ALA A 455 -8.34 -8.20 -0.49
CA ALA A 455 -7.66 -7.07 -1.13
C ALA A 455 -6.48 -7.49 -2.05
N THR A 456 -6.00 -8.72 -1.90
CA THR A 456 -4.88 -9.27 -2.67
C THR A 456 -5.29 -9.62 -4.11
N VAL A 457 -6.57 -9.98 -4.30
CA VAL A 457 -7.17 -10.36 -5.59
C VAL A 457 -8.04 -9.24 -6.20
N ASP A 458 -8.62 -8.37 -5.37
CA ASP A 458 -9.45 -7.24 -5.85
C ASP A 458 -8.60 -6.03 -6.31
N ARG A 459 -7.92 -6.19 -7.45
CA ARG A 459 -6.97 -5.19 -8.00
C ARG A 459 -7.61 -4.16 -8.95
N GLN A 460 -8.94 -4.04 -8.96
CA GLN A 460 -9.68 -3.03 -9.75
C GLN A 460 -10.06 -1.75 -8.96
N ALA A 461 -9.73 -1.68 -7.66
CA ALA A 461 -10.04 -0.54 -6.78
C ALA A 461 -8.87 0.44 -6.60
#